data_AF-A0A6P7TLU9-F1
#
_entry.id   AF-A0A6P7TLU9-F1
#
_cell.length_a   1.000
_cell.length_b   1.000
_cell.length_c   1.000
_cell.angle_alpha   90.00
_cell.angle_beta   90.00
_cell.angle_gamma   90.00
#
_symmetry.space_group_name_H-M   'P 1'
#
loop_
_entity.id
_entity.type
_entity.pdbx_description
1 polymer ?
#
loop_
_entity_poly.entity_id
_entity_poly.type
_entity_poly.pdbx_seq_one_letter_code
_entity_poly.pdbx_strand_id
1 'polypeptide(L)'
;MTASCKNSICAGIPQATLDKLRDEFIANDRLMFTQGVCNHVNINEISRCPRQLLDVNHVFNVKVEEAKPVTHQRASGRCWIFAALNQMRIPFMEKFEVPEFEFSQAYLFFWDKLERSNFILDAFIDCARNGNTAGSRVVDHLLVNASDDGGQWDMLVNLISKYGIVPKNIYPDTVSCEASRYLVSIISHKMREYCKILQENVVKGVTDADLQVLKEGMVKELYTILSVTLGTPPKEFVWDYYNKSKVYHSIGPISPHDFYHEHIKPVFDVSDMVCLVNDPRPSSLYNKTYTVEYLGNMTSGNPVIYINQPIEKLKHYALMQLQSKKSVWFGCDHSHQNQLKGIGCLDMRA
;
A
#
# COMPACT_ATOMS: atom_id res chain seq x y z
N MET A 1 -64.56 -26.74 9.45
CA MET A 1 -63.59 -27.50 8.62
C MET A 1 -63.75 -26.93 7.21
N THR A 2 -62.80 -26.26 6.55
CA THR A 2 -61.35 -26.28 6.57
C THR A 2 -60.86 -24.90 6.08
N ALA A 3 -60.36 -24.05 6.98
CA ALA A 3 -59.53 -22.91 6.59
C ALA A 3 -58.08 -23.39 6.60
N SER A 4 -57.66 -24.06 5.52
CA SER A 4 -56.31 -24.62 5.38
C SER A 4 -55.43 -23.66 4.60
N CYS A 5 -54.50 -23.02 5.31
CA CYS A 5 -53.19 -22.55 4.85
C CYS A 5 -53.11 -22.00 3.41
N LYS A 6 -53.41 -20.72 3.23
CA LYS A 6 -52.81 -19.90 2.17
C LYS A 6 -52.01 -18.78 2.79
N ASN A 7 -50.81 -19.12 3.27
CA ASN A 7 -49.71 -18.19 3.40
C ASN A 7 -48.44 -19.01 3.17
N SER A 8 -48.32 -19.57 1.96
CA SER A 8 -47.00 -19.99 1.48
C SER A 8 -46.22 -18.71 1.26
N ILE A 9 -45.25 -18.48 2.14
CA ILE A 9 -44.29 -17.40 2.12
C ILE A 9 -43.69 -17.32 0.71
N CYS A 10 -44.14 -16.36 -0.09
CA CYS A 10 -43.49 -15.99 -1.34
C CYS A 10 -42.37 -15.01 -0.97
N ALA A 11 -41.36 -15.51 -0.26
CA ALA A 11 -40.16 -14.74 0.01
C ALA A 11 -39.31 -14.68 -1.28
N GLY A 12 -38.81 -13.49 -1.61
CA GLY A 12 -38.01 -13.27 -2.81
C GLY A 12 -38.80 -12.61 -3.96
N ILE A 13 -38.19 -12.59 -5.14
CA ILE A 13 -38.78 -11.99 -6.33
C ILE A 13 -39.95 -12.87 -6.82
N PRO A 14 -41.15 -12.31 -7.09
CA PRO A 14 -42.28 -13.09 -7.55
C PRO A 14 -42.00 -13.84 -8.87
N GLN A 15 -42.48 -15.08 -8.99
CA GLN A 15 -42.26 -15.92 -10.19
C GLN A 15 -42.73 -15.24 -11.48
N ALA A 16 -43.90 -14.58 -11.45
CA ALA A 16 -44.43 -13.84 -12.58
C ALA A 16 -43.50 -12.69 -13.03
N THR A 17 -42.76 -12.07 -12.11
CA THR A 17 -41.75 -11.06 -12.43
C THR A 17 -40.54 -11.70 -13.10
N LEU A 18 -40.08 -12.86 -12.60
CA LEU A 18 -38.94 -13.59 -13.19
C LEU A 18 -39.24 -14.08 -14.60
N ASP A 19 -40.45 -14.59 -14.84
CA ASP A 19 -40.86 -15.07 -16.17
C ASP A 19 -40.92 -13.90 -17.15
N LYS A 20 -41.51 -12.77 -16.74
CA LYS A 20 -41.50 -11.55 -17.55
C LYS A 20 -40.08 -11.07 -17.88
N LEU A 21 -39.18 -11.03 -16.90
CA LEU A 21 -37.78 -10.63 -17.13
C LEU A 21 -37.06 -11.57 -18.09
N ARG A 22 -37.32 -12.89 -18.01
CA ARG A 22 -36.76 -13.89 -18.91
C ARG A 22 -37.26 -13.68 -20.34
N ASP A 23 -38.56 -13.52 -20.51
CA ASP A 23 -39.18 -13.36 -21.82
C ASP A 23 -38.69 -12.08 -22.50
N GLU A 24 -38.62 -10.96 -21.76
CA GLU A 24 -38.08 -9.68 -22.24
C GLU A 24 -36.58 -9.79 -22.63
N PHE A 25 -35.78 -10.56 -21.88
CA PHE A 25 -34.37 -10.77 -22.20
C PHE A 25 -34.19 -11.59 -23.48
N ILE A 26 -34.90 -12.73 -23.59
CA ILE A 26 -34.78 -13.64 -24.73
C ILE A 26 -35.28 -12.98 -26.02
N ALA A 27 -36.32 -12.14 -25.93
CA ALA A 27 -36.85 -11.41 -27.08
C ALA A 27 -35.90 -10.31 -27.62
N ASN A 28 -34.79 -10.01 -26.94
CA ASN A 28 -33.83 -8.98 -27.33
C ASN A 28 -32.58 -9.59 -27.98
N ASP A 29 -32.53 -9.59 -29.31
CA ASP A 29 -31.40 -10.14 -30.08
C ASP A 29 -30.04 -9.56 -29.69
N ARG A 30 -29.97 -8.28 -29.30
CA ARG A 30 -28.71 -7.65 -28.85
C ARG A 30 -28.24 -8.25 -27.53
N LEU A 31 -29.16 -8.51 -26.60
CA LEU A 31 -28.85 -9.16 -25.33
C LEU A 31 -28.48 -10.63 -25.54
N MET A 32 -29.16 -11.34 -26.44
CA MET A 32 -28.83 -12.73 -26.79
C MET A 32 -27.44 -12.84 -27.43
N PHE A 33 -27.10 -11.95 -28.37
CA PHE A 33 -25.75 -11.87 -28.93
C PHE A 33 -24.71 -11.55 -27.85
N THR A 34 -24.97 -10.53 -27.03
CA THR A 34 -24.06 -10.10 -25.96
C THR A 34 -23.84 -11.24 -24.96
N GLN A 35 -24.89 -11.97 -24.58
CA GLN A 35 -24.79 -13.16 -23.72
C GLN A 35 -23.88 -14.22 -24.35
N GLY A 36 -24.07 -14.53 -25.63
CA GLY A 36 -23.22 -15.48 -26.36
C GLY A 36 -21.74 -15.10 -26.29
N VAL A 37 -21.41 -13.82 -26.45
CA VAL A 37 -20.02 -13.34 -26.35
C VAL A 37 -19.50 -13.35 -24.90
N CYS A 38 -20.25 -12.79 -23.96
CA CYS A 38 -19.86 -12.71 -22.53
C CYS A 38 -19.65 -14.09 -21.89
N ASN A 39 -20.31 -15.14 -22.39
CA ASN A 39 -20.13 -16.50 -21.91
C ASN A 39 -18.76 -17.10 -22.28
N HIS A 40 -18.04 -16.50 -23.22
CA HIS A 40 -16.80 -17.04 -23.77
C HIS A 40 -15.61 -16.07 -23.72
N VAL A 41 -15.84 -14.78 -23.53
CA VAL A 41 -14.80 -13.74 -23.50
C VAL A 41 -14.91 -12.93 -22.21
N ASN A 42 -13.77 -12.51 -21.65
CA ASN A 42 -13.74 -11.68 -20.45
C ASN A 42 -14.47 -10.34 -20.71
N ILE A 43 -15.33 -9.93 -19.78
CA ILE A 43 -16.11 -8.69 -19.91
C ILE A 43 -15.22 -7.45 -20.16
N ASN A 44 -14.04 -7.39 -19.54
CA ASN A 44 -13.10 -6.27 -19.73
C ASN A 44 -12.46 -6.23 -21.12
N GLU A 45 -12.49 -7.33 -21.88
CA GLU A 45 -11.98 -7.37 -23.24
C GLU A 45 -13.01 -6.88 -24.26
N ILE A 46 -14.29 -7.16 -24.00
CA ILE A 46 -15.40 -6.81 -24.88
C ILE A 46 -15.95 -5.41 -24.62
N SER A 47 -15.80 -4.88 -23.40
CA SER A 47 -16.26 -3.54 -23.04
C SER A 47 -15.34 -2.42 -23.53
N ARG A 48 -14.19 -2.76 -24.12
CA ARG A 48 -13.23 -1.80 -24.66
C ARG A 48 -13.83 -1.01 -25.80
N CYS A 49 -13.42 0.25 -25.94
CA CYS A 49 -13.74 1.09 -27.08
C CYS A 49 -12.54 1.23 -28.03
N PRO A 50 -12.42 0.40 -29.09
CA PRO A 50 -11.25 0.43 -29.98
C PRO A 50 -10.97 1.80 -30.58
N ARG A 51 -12.01 2.61 -30.82
CA ARG A 51 -11.85 3.96 -31.37
C ARG A 51 -11.10 4.88 -30.42
N GLN A 52 -11.36 4.77 -29.13
CA GLN A 52 -10.72 5.64 -28.15
C GLN A 52 -9.30 5.19 -27.82
N LEU A 53 -8.98 3.91 -28.01
CA LEU A 53 -7.60 3.44 -27.94
C LEU A 53 -6.70 4.10 -29.00
N LEU A 54 -7.27 4.61 -30.10
CA LEU A 54 -6.53 5.39 -31.10
C LEU A 54 -6.10 6.77 -30.58
N ASP A 55 -6.78 7.30 -29.56
CA ASP A 55 -6.46 8.59 -28.95
C ASP A 55 -5.40 8.46 -27.82
N VAL A 56 -5.05 7.23 -27.43
CA VAL A 56 -4.04 6.98 -26.41
C VAL A 56 -2.65 7.22 -26.98
N ASN A 57 -1.98 8.24 -26.43
CA ASN A 57 -0.62 8.60 -26.82
C ASN A 57 0.28 8.69 -25.57
N HIS A 58 1.42 8.01 -25.60
CA HIS A 58 2.42 8.02 -24.52
C HIS A 58 3.51 9.08 -24.75
N VAL A 59 3.15 10.21 -25.36
CA VAL A 59 4.02 11.37 -25.59
C VAL A 59 3.51 12.56 -24.79
N PHE A 60 4.35 13.10 -23.92
CA PHE A 60 4.01 14.18 -23.00
C PHE A 60 4.95 15.38 -23.21
N ASN A 61 4.40 16.60 -23.18
CA ASN A 61 5.17 17.84 -23.35
C ASN A 61 5.97 18.24 -22.09
N VAL A 62 5.58 17.74 -20.92
CA VAL A 62 6.31 17.87 -19.65
C VAL A 62 6.77 16.47 -19.25
N LYS A 63 8.09 16.28 -19.15
CA LYS A 63 8.70 14.99 -18.81
C LYS A 63 9.79 15.19 -17.75
N VAL A 64 9.86 14.26 -16.80
CA VAL A 64 10.93 14.13 -15.80
C VAL A 64 11.89 13.03 -16.25
N GLU A 65 13.12 13.06 -15.75
CA GLU A 65 14.08 11.98 -15.99
C GLU A 65 13.54 10.64 -15.46
N GLU A 66 13.70 9.59 -16.26
CA GLU A 66 13.19 8.25 -15.94
C GLU A 66 14.32 7.40 -15.34
N ALA A 67 14.07 6.89 -14.14
CA ALA A 67 15.00 5.98 -13.48
C ALA A 67 14.95 4.57 -14.10
N LYS A 68 16.12 3.93 -14.15
CA LYS A 68 16.29 2.56 -14.66
C LYS A 68 16.88 1.65 -13.58
N PRO A 69 16.55 0.35 -13.58
CA PRO A 69 15.54 -0.32 -14.41
C PRO A 69 14.11 -0.01 -13.95
N VAL A 70 13.09 -0.37 -14.75
CA VAL A 70 11.69 -0.38 -14.29
C VAL A 70 11.55 -1.41 -13.16
N THR A 71 10.92 -1.01 -12.06
CA THR A 71 10.77 -1.84 -10.87
C THR A 71 9.50 -2.70 -10.92
N HIS A 72 9.50 -3.86 -10.26
CA HIS A 72 8.34 -4.77 -10.23
C HIS A 72 8.07 -5.30 -8.82
N GLN A 73 6.96 -4.89 -8.19
CA GLN A 73 6.63 -5.33 -6.80
C GLN A 73 6.15 -6.78 -6.68
N ARG A 74 5.83 -7.41 -7.81
CA ARG A 74 5.33 -8.80 -7.92
C ARG A 74 4.02 -8.98 -7.14
N ALA A 75 3.77 -10.14 -6.56
CA ALA A 75 2.58 -10.45 -5.80
C ALA A 75 2.72 -9.98 -4.34
N SER A 76 2.92 -8.68 -4.16
CA SER A 76 2.95 -8.00 -2.86
C SER A 76 2.24 -6.64 -2.94
N GLY A 77 1.77 -6.12 -1.80
CA GLY A 77 1.10 -4.81 -1.71
C GLY A 77 2.05 -3.63 -1.49
N ARG A 78 3.31 -3.73 -1.92
CA ARG A 78 4.39 -2.76 -1.63
C ARG A 78 4.38 -1.52 -2.53
N CYS A 79 3.29 -1.22 -3.25
CA CYS A 79 3.24 -0.16 -4.27
C CYS A 79 3.69 1.21 -3.74
N TRP A 80 3.30 1.56 -2.52
CA TRP A 80 3.66 2.80 -1.84
C TRP A 80 5.17 2.94 -1.64
N ILE A 81 5.86 1.88 -1.19
CA ILE A 81 7.33 1.82 -1.05
C ILE A 81 7.99 1.95 -2.42
N PHE A 82 7.53 1.18 -3.42
CA PHE A 82 8.11 1.21 -4.76
C PHE A 82 7.97 2.60 -5.40
N ALA A 83 6.81 3.23 -5.31
CA ALA A 83 6.56 4.56 -5.86
C ALA A 83 7.46 5.62 -5.20
N ALA A 84 7.62 5.58 -3.87
CA ALA A 84 8.45 6.55 -3.16
C ALA A 84 9.94 6.37 -3.47
N LEU A 85 10.43 5.13 -3.48
CA LEU A 85 11.82 4.85 -3.85
C LEU A 85 12.11 5.14 -5.33
N ASN A 86 11.12 5.00 -6.21
CA ASN A 86 11.21 5.44 -7.61
C ASN A 86 11.36 6.96 -7.73
N GLN A 87 10.65 7.73 -6.89
CA GLN A 87 10.78 9.18 -6.84
C GLN A 87 12.16 9.59 -6.27
N MET A 88 12.59 8.98 -5.16
CA MET A 88 13.88 9.26 -4.52
C MET A 88 15.10 8.93 -5.39
N ARG A 89 15.04 7.85 -6.17
CA ARG A 89 16.24 7.40 -6.91
C ARG A 89 16.60 8.29 -8.10
N ILE A 90 15.68 9.09 -8.63
CA ILE A 90 15.97 10.00 -9.74
C ILE A 90 17.10 11.00 -9.39
N PRO A 91 16.95 11.86 -8.37
CA PRO A 91 18.03 12.78 -8.00
C PRO A 91 19.27 12.08 -7.44
N PHE A 92 19.11 10.89 -6.84
CA PHE A 92 20.26 10.08 -6.40
C PHE A 92 21.09 9.60 -7.59
N MET A 93 20.45 9.05 -8.63
CA MET A 93 21.12 8.59 -9.85
C MET A 93 21.82 9.72 -10.59
N GLU A 94 21.24 10.93 -10.56
CA GLU A 94 21.87 12.13 -11.09
C GLU A 94 23.14 12.50 -10.30
N LYS A 95 23.03 12.60 -8.96
CA LYS A 95 24.16 12.94 -8.07
C LYS A 95 25.33 11.97 -8.17
N PHE A 96 25.05 10.67 -8.19
CA PHE A 96 26.08 9.62 -8.20
C PHE A 96 26.46 9.16 -9.61
N GLU A 97 25.85 9.76 -10.63
CA GLU A 97 26.06 9.45 -12.03
C GLU A 97 25.94 7.95 -12.34
N VAL A 98 25.02 7.25 -11.69
CA VAL A 98 24.80 5.81 -11.91
C VAL A 98 23.79 5.60 -13.05
N PRO A 99 24.07 4.71 -14.03
CA PRO A 99 23.17 4.50 -15.17
C PRO A 99 21.90 3.73 -14.77
N GLU A 100 22.02 2.81 -13.81
CA GLU A 100 20.95 1.97 -13.28
C GLU A 100 21.10 1.84 -11.78
N PHE A 101 20.00 1.98 -11.05
CA PHE A 101 20.00 1.88 -9.59
C PHE A 101 18.62 1.58 -9.03
N GLU A 102 18.59 0.82 -7.94
CA GLU A 102 17.41 0.63 -7.11
C GLU A 102 17.80 0.72 -5.64
N PHE A 103 16.97 1.39 -4.84
CA PHE A 103 16.97 1.19 -3.38
C PHE A 103 16.27 -0.14 -3.05
N SER A 104 16.65 -0.75 -1.93
CA SER A 104 16.02 -1.97 -1.44
C SER A 104 14.61 -1.70 -0.95
N GLN A 105 13.62 -2.17 -1.70
CA GLN A 105 12.22 -2.17 -1.25
C GLN A 105 11.99 -3.21 -0.14
N ALA A 106 12.74 -4.32 -0.17
CA ALA A 106 12.73 -5.34 0.87
C ALA A 106 13.16 -4.80 2.24
N TYR A 107 14.12 -3.88 2.29
CA TYR A 107 14.63 -3.31 3.53
C TYR A 107 13.55 -2.53 4.27
N LEU A 108 12.85 -1.62 3.57
CA LEU A 108 11.73 -0.90 4.16
C LEU A 108 10.54 -1.83 4.46
N PHE A 109 10.31 -2.85 3.63
CA PHE A 109 9.26 -3.83 3.88
C PHE A 109 9.47 -4.63 5.18
N PHE A 110 10.72 -5.03 5.48
CA PHE A 110 11.06 -5.67 6.74
C PHE A 110 10.70 -4.78 7.93
N TRP A 111 11.19 -3.53 7.91
CA TRP A 111 10.98 -2.60 9.02
C TRP A 111 9.51 -2.21 9.18
N ASP A 112 8.79 -2.00 8.07
CA ASP A 112 7.35 -1.75 8.11
C ASP A 112 6.59 -2.89 8.79
N LYS A 113 6.86 -4.14 8.41
CA LYS A 113 6.15 -5.29 8.99
C LYS A 113 6.38 -5.40 10.49
N LEU A 114 7.61 -5.19 10.95
CA LEU A 114 7.94 -5.30 12.36
C LEU A 114 7.33 -4.16 13.16
N GLU A 115 7.53 -2.92 12.71
CA GLU A 115 7.05 -1.73 13.43
C GLU A 115 5.53 -1.64 13.42
N ARG A 116 4.88 -1.98 12.30
CA ARG A 116 3.42 -2.04 12.21
C ARG A 116 2.86 -3.08 13.16
N SER A 117 3.50 -4.24 13.25
CA SER A 117 3.06 -5.25 14.21
C SER A 117 3.16 -4.72 15.64
N ASN A 118 4.29 -4.11 16.01
CA ASN A 118 4.47 -3.49 17.33
C ASN A 118 3.44 -2.39 17.61
N PHE A 119 3.19 -1.49 16.64
CA PHE A 119 2.18 -0.44 16.72
C PHE A 119 0.77 -1.01 16.97
N ILE A 120 0.43 -2.14 16.32
CA ILE A 120 -0.88 -2.76 16.47
C ILE A 120 -1.01 -3.53 17.79
N LEU A 121 0.09 -4.07 18.34
CA LEU A 121 0.09 -4.60 19.70
C LEU A 121 -0.26 -3.52 20.73
N ASP A 122 0.28 -2.31 20.57
CA ASP A 122 -0.09 -1.15 21.39
C ASP A 122 -1.56 -0.78 21.19
N ALA A 123 -2.06 -0.82 19.96
CA ALA A 123 -3.48 -0.58 19.66
C ALA A 123 -4.41 -1.61 20.31
N PHE A 124 -4.02 -2.89 20.41
CA PHE A 124 -4.82 -3.91 21.10
C PHE A 124 -4.93 -3.64 22.60
N ILE A 125 -3.84 -3.20 23.23
CA ILE A 125 -3.81 -2.80 24.64
C ILE A 125 -4.72 -1.59 24.86
N ASP A 126 -4.58 -0.57 24.02
CA ASP A 126 -5.39 0.65 24.11
C ASP A 126 -6.89 0.36 23.90
N CYS A 127 -7.24 -0.44 22.89
CA CYS A 127 -8.60 -0.89 22.66
C CYS A 127 -9.19 -1.58 23.90
N ALA A 128 -8.47 -2.52 24.52
CA ALA A 128 -8.96 -3.22 25.70
C ALA A 128 -9.16 -2.30 26.91
N ARG A 129 -8.27 -1.34 27.12
CA ARG A 129 -8.41 -0.31 28.17
C ARG A 129 -9.66 0.55 27.95
N ASN A 130 -10.00 0.79 26.69
CA ASN A 130 -11.18 1.54 26.28
C ASN A 130 -12.45 0.67 26.14
N GLY A 131 -12.43 -0.57 26.65
CA GLY A 131 -13.59 -1.48 26.64
C GLY A 131 -13.91 -2.10 25.28
N ASN A 132 -13.00 -1.99 24.30
CA ASN A 132 -13.12 -2.62 22.99
C ASN A 132 -12.36 -3.94 22.96
N THR A 133 -13.08 -5.04 22.77
CA THR A 133 -12.52 -6.39 22.70
C THR A 133 -12.85 -7.06 21.36
N ALA A 134 -12.46 -8.33 21.17
CA ALA A 134 -12.87 -9.11 20.01
C ALA A 134 -14.39 -8.99 19.73
N GLY A 135 -14.77 -8.77 18.48
CA GLY A 135 -16.15 -8.48 18.06
C GLY A 135 -16.52 -6.99 18.05
N SER A 136 -15.71 -6.11 18.66
CA SER A 136 -15.83 -4.66 18.42
C SER A 136 -15.32 -4.33 17.02
N ARG A 137 -16.04 -3.47 16.30
CA ARG A 137 -15.69 -3.06 14.92
C ARG A 137 -14.24 -2.58 14.78
N VAL A 138 -13.72 -1.84 15.75
CA VAL A 138 -12.33 -1.35 15.74
C VAL A 138 -11.32 -2.48 15.86
N VAL A 139 -11.54 -3.44 16.76
CA VAL A 139 -10.65 -4.59 16.97
C VAL A 139 -10.69 -5.51 15.76
N ASP A 140 -11.89 -5.79 15.22
CA ASP A 140 -12.04 -6.61 14.02
C ASP A 140 -11.33 -5.97 12.82
N HIS A 141 -11.39 -4.64 12.68
CA HIS A 141 -10.66 -3.91 11.64
C HIS A 141 -9.14 -4.01 11.82
N LEU A 142 -8.64 -3.84 13.05
CA LEU A 142 -7.21 -4.00 13.37
C LEU A 142 -6.73 -5.42 13.05
N LEU A 143 -7.52 -6.45 13.36
CA LEU A 143 -7.18 -7.85 13.09
C LEU A 143 -7.14 -8.21 11.59
N VAL A 144 -7.87 -7.47 10.76
CA VAL A 144 -7.80 -7.59 9.29
C VAL A 144 -6.54 -6.90 8.76
N ASN A 145 -6.24 -5.71 9.27
CA ASN A 145 -5.14 -4.87 8.77
C ASN A 145 -3.78 -5.17 9.40
N ALA A 146 -3.72 -6.02 10.44
CA ALA A 146 -2.55 -6.25 11.28
C ALA A 146 -1.27 -6.55 10.50
N SER A 147 -1.41 -7.23 9.36
CA SER A 147 -0.32 -7.67 8.53
C SER A 147 -0.45 -7.21 7.08
N ASP A 148 -1.22 -6.15 6.79
CA ASP A 148 -1.32 -5.63 5.42
C ASP A 148 0.03 -5.09 4.91
N ASP A 149 0.27 -5.20 3.62
CA ASP A 149 1.48 -4.70 2.94
C ASP A 149 1.38 -3.21 2.63
N GLY A 150 0.16 -2.67 2.54
CA GLY A 150 -0.11 -1.29 2.15
C GLY A 150 0.31 -0.25 3.20
N GLY A 151 0.57 0.97 2.75
CA GLY A 151 0.97 2.06 3.62
C GLY A 151 0.78 3.42 2.98
N GLN A 152 1.15 4.46 3.74
CA GLN A 152 0.95 5.87 3.40
C GLN A 152 2.27 6.65 3.42
N TRP A 153 2.25 7.90 2.96
CA TRP A 153 3.45 8.73 2.90
C TRP A 153 4.12 8.90 4.28
N ASP A 154 3.38 9.29 5.32
CA ASP A 154 3.97 9.50 6.66
C ASP A 154 4.56 8.22 7.27
N MET A 155 4.00 7.06 6.91
CA MET A 155 4.55 5.75 7.29
C MET A 155 5.94 5.53 6.65
N LEU A 156 6.17 6.00 5.42
CA LEU A 156 7.50 5.98 4.80
C LEU A 156 8.45 6.92 5.49
N VAL A 157 7.99 8.13 5.83
CA VAL A 157 8.79 9.13 6.55
C VAL A 157 9.27 8.54 7.87
N ASN A 158 8.40 7.88 8.63
CA ASN A 158 8.77 7.20 9.88
C ASN A 158 9.88 6.16 9.66
N LEU A 159 9.73 5.30 8.65
CA LEU A 159 10.70 4.23 8.38
C LEU A 159 12.04 4.78 7.91
N ILE A 160 12.05 5.69 6.93
CA ILE A 160 13.28 6.25 6.37
C ILE A 160 14.00 7.12 7.40
N SER A 161 13.28 7.90 8.20
CA SER A 161 13.89 8.73 9.24
C SER A 161 14.52 7.89 10.36
N LYS A 162 13.94 6.73 10.70
CA LYS A 162 14.45 5.86 11.77
C LYS A 162 15.53 4.89 11.29
N TYR A 163 15.32 4.26 10.14
CA TYR A 163 16.13 3.13 9.66
C TYR A 163 16.97 3.47 8.43
N GLY A 164 16.78 4.65 7.84
CA GLY A 164 17.40 5.01 6.58
C GLY A 164 16.98 4.10 5.43
N ILE A 165 17.88 3.92 4.49
CA ILE A 165 17.68 3.12 3.27
C ILE A 165 18.99 2.49 2.83
N VAL A 166 18.91 1.43 2.01
CA VAL A 166 20.08 0.75 1.44
C VAL A 166 19.91 0.53 -0.06
N PRO A 167 21.00 0.39 -0.83
CA PRO A 167 20.93 -0.10 -2.21
C PRO A 167 20.35 -1.53 -2.29
N LYS A 168 19.65 -1.85 -3.39
CA LYS A 168 18.97 -3.15 -3.57
C LYS A 168 19.92 -4.35 -3.56
N ASN A 169 21.15 -4.19 -4.04
CA ASN A 169 22.14 -5.27 -4.02
C ASN A 169 22.70 -5.58 -2.62
N ILE A 170 22.53 -4.66 -1.66
CA ILE A 170 22.90 -4.89 -0.25
C ILE A 170 21.84 -5.72 0.46
N TYR A 171 20.56 -5.49 0.13
CA TYR A 171 19.44 -6.23 0.71
C TYR A 171 18.41 -6.57 -0.38
N PRO A 172 18.58 -7.70 -1.10
CA PRO A 172 17.74 -8.04 -2.25
C PRO A 172 16.34 -8.54 -1.83
N ASP A 173 15.42 -8.57 -2.80
CA ASP A 173 14.11 -9.20 -2.60
C ASP A 173 14.28 -10.73 -2.39
N THR A 174 13.53 -11.28 -1.42
CA THR A 174 13.36 -12.73 -1.24
C THR A 174 12.06 -13.21 -1.88
N VAL A 175 11.83 -14.53 -1.87
CA VAL A 175 10.55 -15.12 -2.31
C VAL A 175 9.37 -14.51 -1.56
N SER A 176 9.50 -14.25 -0.26
CA SER A 176 8.43 -13.64 0.54
C SER A 176 8.24 -12.14 0.27
N CYS A 177 9.25 -11.45 -0.23
CA CYS A 177 9.08 -10.09 -0.76
C CYS A 177 8.22 -10.09 -2.04
N GLU A 178 8.46 -11.06 -2.92
CA GLU A 178 7.79 -11.13 -4.24
C GLU A 178 6.43 -11.83 -4.20
N ALA A 179 6.14 -12.62 -3.17
CA ALA A 179 4.88 -13.34 -2.97
C ALA A 179 4.49 -13.37 -1.47
N SER A 180 4.03 -12.22 -0.96
CA SER A 180 3.90 -11.97 0.48
C SER A 180 2.72 -12.70 1.15
N ARG A 181 1.76 -13.24 0.39
CA ARG A 181 0.52 -13.85 0.91
C ARG A 181 0.75 -14.83 2.07
N TYR A 182 1.75 -15.71 1.98
CA TYR A 182 2.01 -16.69 3.03
C TYR A 182 2.62 -16.05 4.28
N LEU A 183 3.58 -15.14 4.11
CA LEU A 183 4.16 -14.36 5.22
C LEU A 183 3.08 -13.56 5.95
N VAL A 184 2.23 -12.86 5.19
CA VAL A 184 1.07 -12.11 5.69
C VAL A 184 0.14 -13.03 6.51
N SER A 185 -0.15 -14.24 6.01
CA SER A 185 -0.99 -15.21 6.73
C SER A 185 -0.37 -15.68 8.06
N ILE A 186 0.95 -15.87 8.11
CA ILE A 186 1.66 -16.29 9.33
C ILE A 186 1.61 -15.16 10.37
N ILE A 187 1.96 -13.94 9.97
CA ILE A 187 1.92 -12.77 10.85
C ILE A 187 0.48 -12.52 11.32
N SER A 188 -0.51 -12.54 10.44
CA SER A 188 -1.93 -12.45 10.78
C SER A 188 -2.34 -13.45 11.87
N HIS A 189 -1.87 -14.70 11.78
CA HIS A 189 -2.18 -15.73 12.77
C HIS A 189 -1.60 -15.35 14.15
N LYS A 190 -0.32 -14.96 14.19
CA LYS A 190 0.34 -14.51 15.42
C LYS A 190 -0.30 -13.26 16.00
N MET A 191 -0.65 -12.27 15.18
CA MET A 191 -1.30 -11.05 15.65
C MET A 191 -2.67 -11.29 16.28
N ARG A 192 -3.43 -12.28 15.80
CA ARG A 192 -4.71 -12.70 16.41
C ARG A 192 -4.51 -13.38 17.76
N GLU A 193 -3.51 -14.25 17.85
CA GLU A 193 -3.09 -14.87 19.12
C GLU A 193 -2.68 -13.80 20.14
N TYR A 194 -1.84 -12.86 19.73
CA TYR A 194 -1.34 -11.77 20.57
C TYR A 194 -2.45 -10.82 21.01
N CYS A 195 -3.39 -10.48 20.12
CA CYS A 195 -4.58 -9.72 20.47
C CYS A 195 -5.31 -10.36 21.66
N LYS A 196 -5.62 -11.67 21.56
CA LYS A 196 -6.28 -12.39 22.64
C LYS A 196 -5.48 -12.32 23.95
N ILE A 197 -4.19 -12.64 23.89
CA ILE A 197 -3.32 -12.65 25.08
C ILE A 197 -3.26 -11.27 25.73
N LEU A 198 -3.00 -10.20 24.95
CA LEU A 198 -2.89 -8.84 25.48
C LEU A 198 -4.20 -8.37 26.10
N GLN A 199 -5.33 -8.54 25.41
CA GLN A 199 -6.63 -8.11 25.92
C GLN A 199 -7.02 -8.86 27.20
N GLU A 200 -6.78 -10.18 27.29
CA GLU A 200 -7.02 -10.94 28.52
C GLU A 200 -6.18 -10.46 29.70
N ASN A 201 -4.91 -10.10 29.47
CA ASN A 201 -4.04 -9.58 30.52
C ASN A 201 -4.45 -8.18 30.98
N VAL A 202 -4.89 -7.31 30.05
CA VAL A 202 -5.47 -6.00 30.39
C VAL A 202 -6.72 -6.17 31.27
N VAL A 203 -7.63 -7.08 30.91
CA VAL A 203 -8.85 -7.35 31.70
C VAL A 203 -8.53 -7.91 33.10
N LYS A 204 -7.46 -8.71 33.22
CA LYS A 204 -6.96 -9.22 34.51
C LYS A 204 -6.25 -8.16 35.36
N GLY A 205 -6.07 -6.94 34.85
CA GLY A 205 -5.37 -5.87 35.56
C GLY A 205 -3.85 -6.08 35.68
N VAL A 206 -3.25 -6.78 34.71
CA VAL A 206 -1.80 -6.95 34.64
C VAL A 206 -1.13 -5.58 34.46
N THR A 207 0.04 -5.40 35.09
CA THR A 207 0.74 -4.11 35.10
C THR A 207 1.30 -3.75 33.72
N ASP A 208 1.48 -2.46 33.47
CA ASP A 208 2.09 -1.97 32.23
C ASP A 208 3.50 -2.50 32.00
N ALA A 209 4.26 -2.72 33.08
CA ALA A 209 5.59 -3.31 33.00
C ALA A 209 5.53 -4.77 32.51
N ASP A 210 4.60 -5.56 33.05
CA ASP A 210 4.42 -6.96 32.64
C ASP A 210 3.85 -7.07 31.21
N LEU A 211 2.93 -6.18 30.82
CA LEU A 211 2.43 -6.08 29.45
C LEU A 211 3.54 -5.74 28.46
N GLN A 212 4.46 -4.85 28.84
CA GLN A 212 5.62 -4.50 28.03
C GLN A 212 6.55 -5.71 27.84
N VAL A 213 6.81 -6.49 28.90
CA VAL A 213 7.59 -7.75 28.79
C VAL A 213 6.91 -8.76 27.85
N LEU A 214 5.59 -8.91 27.94
CA LEU A 214 4.83 -9.75 27.00
C LEU A 214 4.99 -9.27 25.55
N LYS A 215 4.83 -7.96 25.33
CA LYS A 215 4.97 -7.36 23.99
C LYS A 215 6.36 -7.57 23.42
N GLU A 216 7.42 -7.42 24.21
CA GLU A 216 8.80 -7.66 23.78
C GLU A 216 9.01 -9.11 23.32
N GLY A 217 8.41 -10.08 24.02
CA GLY A 217 8.41 -11.49 23.60
C GLY A 217 7.72 -11.70 22.25
N MET A 218 6.58 -11.04 22.03
CA MET A 218 5.83 -11.09 20.77
C MET A 218 6.61 -10.46 19.61
N VAL A 219 7.20 -9.29 19.83
CA VAL A 219 8.04 -8.59 18.83
C VAL A 219 9.28 -9.43 18.49
N LYS A 220 9.89 -10.11 19.46
CA LYS A 220 11.01 -11.03 19.21
C LYS A 220 10.62 -12.19 18.30
N GLU A 221 9.45 -12.79 18.50
CA GLU A 221 8.95 -13.86 17.63
C GLU A 221 8.67 -13.35 16.21
N LEU A 222 8.05 -12.16 16.08
CA LEU A 222 7.83 -11.51 14.79
C LEU A 222 9.14 -11.18 14.06
N TYR A 223 10.14 -10.64 14.76
CA TYR A 223 11.47 -10.39 14.21
C TYR A 223 12.10 -11.69 13.69
N THR A 224 11.92 -12.79 14.40
CA THR A 224 12.42 -14.11 13.99
C THR A 224 11.75 -14.57 12.71
N ILE A 225 10.42 -14.48 12.62
CA ILE A 225 9.65 -14.83 11.40
C ILE A 225 10.12 -13.99 10.20
N LEU A 226 10.25 -12.67 10.39
CA LEU A 226 10.69 -11.76 9.35
C LEU A 226 12.14 -12.05 8.92
N SER A 227 13.04 -12.30 9.88
CA SER A 227 14.45 -12.59 9.59
C SER A 227 14.62 -13.90 8.80
N VAL A 228 13.82 -14.91 9.13
CA VAL A 228 13.81 -16.20 8.41
C VAL A 228 13.28 -16.06 6.98
N THR A 229 12.32 -15.17 6.74
CA THR A 229 11.61 -15.08 5.44
C THR A 229 12.15 -13.98 4.52
N LEU A 230 12.72 -12.92 5.08
CA LEU A 230 13.17 -11.72 4.36
C LEU A 230 14.69 -11.52 4.46
N GLY A 231 15.39 -12.26 5.33
CA GLY A 231 16.78 -12.00 5.67
C GLY A 231 16.93 -11.05 6.86
N THR A 232 18.16 -10.84 7.32
CA THR A 232 18.45 -9.92 8.43
C THR A 232 18.95 -8.59 7.88
N PRO A 233 18.30 -7.45 8.19
CA PRO A 233 18.76 -6.14 7.73
C PRO A 233 20.21 -5.85 8.17
N PRO A 234 21.05 -5.28 7.28
CA PRO A 234 22.43 -4.97 7.61
C PRO A 234 22.50 -3.83 8.64
N LYS A 235 23.48 -3.91 9.55
CA LYS A 235 23.84 -2.78 10.44
C LYS A 235 24.73 -1.77 9.73
N GLU A 236 25.65 -2.27 8.93
CA GLU A 236 26.58 -1.51 8.09
C GLU A 236 26.78 -2.27 6.77
N PHE A 237 27.16 -1.54 5.73
CA PHE A 237 27.50 -2.12 4.44
C PHE A 237 28.55 -1.27 3.71
N VAL A 238 29.14 -1.86 2.68
CA VAL A 238 29.93 -1.16 1.66
C VAL A 238 29.18 -1.27 0.34
N TRP A 239 28.96 -0.14 -0.32
CA TRP A 239 28.34 -0.08 -1.63
C TRP A 239 29.37 0.31 -2.70
N ASP A 240 29.76 -0.69 -3.48
CA ASP A 240 30.63 -0.54 -4.63
C ASP A 240 29.80 -0.32 -5.90
N TYR A 241 30.22 0.62 -6.74
CA TYR A 241 29.58 0.89 -8.02
C TYR A 241 30.53 1.50 -9.06
N TYR A 242 30.12 1.42 -10.32
CA TYR A 242 30.74 2.18 -11.41
C TYR A 242 29.81 3.32 -11.80
N ASN A 243 30.35 4.53 -11.95
CA ASN A 243 29.59 5.64 -12.53
C ASN A 243 29.47 5.50 -14.07
N LYS A 244 28.77 6.44 -14.72
CA LYS A 244 28.58 6.49 -16.19
C LYS A 244 29.91 6.51 -16.96
N SER A 245 30.98 7.06 -16.38
CA SER A 245 32.33 7.07 -16.96
C SER A 245 33.14 5.79 -16.68
N LYS A 246 32.51 4.74 -16.12
CA LYS A 246 33.14 3.47 -15.74
C LYS A 246 34.26 3.62 -14.70
N VAL A 247 34.22 4.68 -13.90
CA VAL A 247 35.13 4.88 -12.75
C VAL A 247 34.53 4.15 -11.55
N TYR A 248 35.36 3.36 -10.87
CA TYR A 248 34.99 2.65 -9.65
C TYR A 248 34.89 3.63 -8.47
N HIS A 249 33.84 3.45 -7.68
CA HIS A 249 33.59 4.16 -6.43
C HIS A 249 33.15 3.17 -5.36
N SER A 250 33.39 3.54 -4.10
CA SER A 250 32.98 2.76 -2.93
C SER A 250 32.51 3.69 -1.83
N ILE A 251 31.38 3.36 -1.21
CA ILE A 251 30.83 4.07 -0.06
C ILE A 251 30.70 3.08 1.09
N GLY A 252 31.49 3.25 2.13
CA GLY A 252 31.38 2.50 3.37
C GLY A 252 32.72 2.20 4.05
N PRO A 253 32.70 1.48 5.18
CA PRO A 253 31.51 0.97 5.87
C PRO A 253 30.61 2.10 6.36
N ILE A 254 29.30 1.99 6.13
CA ILE A 254 28.30 3.00 6.50
C ILE A 254 27.01 2.33 6.97
N SER A 255 26.30 2.94 7.92
CA SER A 255 24.99 2.49 8.35
C SER A 255 23.90 2.89 7.33
N PRO A 256 22.76 2.17 7.25
CA PRO A 256 21.63 2.58 6.42
C PRO A 256 21.08 3.98 6.75
N HIS A 257 21.11 4.35 8.03
CA HIS A 257 20.71 5.66 8.52
C HIS A 257 21.64 6.74 7.96
N ASP A 258 22.95 6.59 8.15
CA ASP A 258 23.91 7.60 7.71
C ASP A 258 23.99 7.67 6.18
N PHE A 259 23.82 6.54 5.49
CA PHE A 259 23.70 6.54 4.03
C PHE A 259 22.53 7.41 3.55
N TYR A 260 21.37 7.34 4.20
CA TYR A 260 20.27 8.26 3.91
C TYR A 260 20.66 9.71 4.19
N HIS A 261 21.15 10.00 5.40
CA HIS A 261 21.40 11.37 5.86
C HIS A 261 22.51 12.08 5.08
N GLU A 262 23.59 11.38 4.71
CA GLU A 262 24.76 11.96 4.04
C GLU A 262 24.58 12.01 2.52
N HIS A 263 23.91 11.00 1.93
CA HIS A 263 23.92 10.82 0.49
C HIS A 263 22.58 11.11 -0.18
N ILE A 264 21.44 10.88 0.49
CA ILE A 264 20.11 11.04 -0.10
C ILE A 264 19.39 12.29 0.39
N LYS A 265 19.29 12.50 1.71
CA LYS A 265 18.58 13.64 2.32
C LYS A 265 18.97 15.00 1.70
N PRO A 266 20.24 15.29 1.34
CA PRO A 266 20.60 16.56 0.72
C PRO A 266 20.00 16.80 -0.68
N VAL A 267 19.58 15.74 -1.39
CA VAL A 267 18.95 15.85 -2.72
C VAL A 267 17.47 15.44 -2.70
N PHE A 268 17.04 14.70 -1.69
CA PHE A 268 15.65 14.31 -1.48
C PHE A 268 15.39 14.10 0.01
N ASP A 269 14.84 15.12 0.66
CA ASP A 269 14.38 15.03 2.03
C ASP A 269 12.91 14.59 2.07
N VAL A 270 12.63 13.47 2.74
CA VAL A 270 11.25 12.96 2.85
C VAL A 270 10.41 13.82 3.80
N SER A 271 11.04 14.54 4.74
CA SER A 271 10.34 15.42 5.69
C SER A 271 9.90 16.75 5.09
N ASP A 272 10.41 17.13 3.91
CA ASP A 272 10.03 18.36 3.22
C ASP A 272 8.75 18.21 2.38
N MET A 273 8.22 16.99 2.30
CA MET A 273 7.04 16.66 1.51
C MET A 273 5.77 16.68 2.38
N VAL A 274 4.65 17.08 1.77
CA VAL A 274 3.32 17.06 2.41
C VAL A 274 2.34 16.22 1.60
N CYS A 275 1.43 15.52 2.28
CA CYS A 275 0.42 14.71 1.62
C CYS A 275 -0.87 15.51 1.36
N LEU A 276 -1.13 15.84 0.09
CA LEU A 276 -2.39 16.42 -0.34
C LEU A 276 -3.35 15.31 -0.77
N VAL A 277 -4.61 15.41 -0.33
CA VAL A 277 -5.69 14.50 -0.76
C VAL A 277 -6.84 15.28 -1.35
N ASN A 278 -7.65 14.61 -2.17
CA ASN A 278 -8.97 15.08 -2.53
C ASN A 278 -10.01 14.10 -2.00
N ASP A 279 -10.64 14.48 -0.89
CA ASP A 279 -11.79 13.80 -0.32
C ASP A 279 -13.04 14.67 -0.52
N PRO A 280 -13.90 14.34 -1.50
CA PRO A 280 -15.07 15.14 -1.84
C PRO A 280 -16.27 14.90 -0.93
N ARG A 281 -16.15 14.05 0.12
CA ARG A 281 -17.26 13.78 1.03
C ARG A 281 -17.68 15.08 1.73
N PRO A 282 -18.99 15.35 1.91
CA PRO A 282 -19.47 16.56 2.57
C PRO A 282 -18.94 16.76 4.00
N SER A 283 -18.62 15.68 4.72
CA SER A 283 -18.01 15.70 6.06
C SER A 283 -16.53 16.12 6.08
N SER A 284 -15.88 16.08 4.91
CA SER A 284 -14.44 16.33 4.74
C SER A 284 -14.23 17.67 4.07
N LEU A 285 -14.22 18.74 4.87
CA LEU A 285 -14.03 20.10 4.39
C LEU A 285 -12.63 20.30 3.79
N TYR A 286 -12.55 21.11 2.74
CA TYR A 286 -11.26 21.53 2.16
C TYR A 286 -10.51 22.52 3.06
N ASN A 287 -9.19 22.61 2.87
CA ASN A 287 -8.27 23.40 3.69
C ASN A 287 -8.27 22.99 5.18
N LYS A 288 -8.52 21.71 5.43
CA LYS A 288 -8.44 21.08 6.76
C LYS A 288 -7.49 19.89 6.69
N THR A 289 -6.89 19.59 7.84
CA THR A 289 -6.05 18.42 8.05
C THR A 289 -6.87 17.30 8.67
N TYR A 290 -6.65 16.08 8.20
CA TYR A 290 -7.30 14.88 8.71
C TYR A 290 -6.25 13.83 9.04
N THR A 291 -6.57 13.01 10.03
CA THR A 291 -5.86 11.77 10.33
C THR A 291 -6.88 10.64 10.45
N VAL A 292 -6.42 9.39 10.40
CA VAL A 292 -7.26 8.21 10.54
C VAL A 292 -6.81 7.46 11.79
N GLU A 293 -7.76 7.20 12.69
CA GLU A 293 -7.51 6.49 13.93
C GLU A 293 -6.87 5.11 13.66
N TYR A 294 -5.80 4.81 14.38
CA TYR A 294 -4.97 3.61 14.20
C TYR A 294 -4.40 3.36 12.78
N LEU A 295 -4.39 4.37 11.91
CA LEU A 295 -3.63 4.30 10.65
C LEU A 295 -2.18 4.74 10.91
N GLY A 296 -1.35 3.78 11.29
CA GLY A 296 0.06 4.01 11.59
C GLY A 296 0.89 2.74 11.46
N ASN A 297 2.20 2.89 11.38
CA ASN A 297 3.14 1.77 11.34
C ASN A 297 4.22 1.87 12.41
N MET A 298 4.25 2.87 13.28
CA MET A 298 5.32 3.05 14.26
C MET A 298 4.78 3.72 15.52
N THR A 299 4.98 3.07 16.67
CA THR A 299 4.63 3.65 17.98
C THR A 299 5.43 4.93 18.20
N SER A 300 4.73 6.00 18.59
CA SER A 300 5.31 7.35 18.75
C SER A 300 5.93 7.96 17.47
N GLY A 301 5.65 7.38 16.30
CA GLY A 301 5.99 7.97 15.00
C GLY A 301 5.03 9.09 14.61
N ASN A 302 5.28 9.72 13.46
CA ASN A 302 4.39 10.71 12.90
C ASN A 302 3.04 10.05 12.54
N PRO A 303 1.91 10.67 12.91
CA PRO A 303 0.61 10.22 12.44
C PRO A 303 0.49 10.45 10.93
N VAL A 304 -0.38 9.68 10.27
CA VAL A 304 -0.72 9.98 8.87
C VAL A 304 -1.56 11.25 8.83
N ILE A 305 -1.08 12.25 8.08
CA ILE A 305 -1.72 13.55 7.94
C ILE A 305 -2.09 13.80 6.48
N TYR A 306 -3.37 14.05 6.24
CA TYR A 306 -3.89 14.43 4.94
C TYR A 306 -4.34 15.89 4.95
N ILE A 307 -3.85 16.68 4.00
CA ILE A 307 -4.33 18.04 3.76
C ILE A 307 -5.38 17.97 2.66
N ASN A 308 -6.66 18.09 3.01
CA ASN A 308 -7.74 17.97 2.03
C ASN A 308 -7.86 19.23 1.18
N GLN A 309 -7.83 19.06 -0.15
CA GLN A 309 -7.88 20.14 -1.12
C GLN A 309 -8.75 19.74 -2.34
N PRO A 310 -9.31 20.73 -3.07
CA PRO A 310 -9.97 20.47 -4.34
C PRO A 310 -9.01 19.82 -5.35
N ILE A 311 -9.50 18.89 -6.17
CA ILE A 311 -8.69 18.15 -7.15
C ILE A 311 -7.92 19.05 -8.12
N GLU A 312 -8.44 20.24 -8.40
CA GLU A 312 -7.78 21.24 -9.27
C GLU A 312 -6.48 21.77 -8.67
N LYS A 313 -6.41 21.91 -7.33
CA LYS A 313 -5.16 22.28 -6.66
C LYS A 313 -4.14 21.14 -6.70
N LEU A 314 -4.59 19.90 -6.51
CA LEU A 314 -3.70 18.73 -6.62
C LEU A 314 -3.06 18.66 -8.01
N LYS A 315 -3.86 18.79 -9.07
CA LYS A 315 -3.35 18.84 -10.46
C LYS A 315 -2.38 19.99 -10.68
N HIS A 316 -2.71 21.17 -10.17
CA HIS A 316 -1.84 22.35 -10.28
C HIS A 316 -0.47 22.13 -9.61
N TYR A 317 -0.44 21.67 -8.37
CA TYR A 317 0.80 21.40 -7.65
C TYR A 317 1.60 20.24 -8.26
N ALA A 318 0.93 19.18 -8.73
CA ALA A 318 1.58 18.10 -9.45
C ALA A 318 2.25 18.61 -10.73
N LEU A 319 1.57 19.44 -11.52
CA LEU A 319 2.14 20.05 -12.72
C LEU A 319 3.35 20.94 -12.39
N MET A 320 3.26 21.79 -11.37
CA MET A 320 4.40 22.62 -10.93
C MET A 320 5.60 21.76 -10.52
N GLN A 321 5.37 20.67 -9.79
CA GLN A 321 6.42 19.76 -9.38
C GLN A 321 7.09 19.07 -10.59
N LEU A 322 6.30 18.59 -11.56
CA LEU A 322 6.80 18.03 -12.81
C LEU A 322 7.60 19.05 -13.63
N GLN A 323 7.14 20.29 -13.74
CA GLN A 323 7.85 21.38 -14.41
C GLN A 323 9.17 21.74 -13.71
N SER A 324 9.26 21.51 -12.39
CA SER A 324 10.50 21.60 -11.61
C SER A 324 11.41 20.36 -11.75
N LYS A 325 11.13 19.48 -12.72
CA LYS A 325 11.84 18.22 -13.00
C LYS A 325 11.78 17.18 -11.87
N LYS A 326 10.79 17.29 -10.98
CA LYS A 326 10.59 16.35 -9.87
C LYS A 326 9.37 15.49 -10.15
N SER A 327 9.50 14.16 -10.02
CA SER A 327 8.35 13.25 -10.11
C SER A 327 7.43 13.39 -8.89
N VAL A 328 6.21 12.84 -8.98
CA VAL A 328 5.16 12.98 -7.95
C VAL A 328 4.70 11.59 -7.51
N TRP A 329 4.76 11.32 -6.20
CA TRP A 329 4.09 10.17 -5.60
C TRP A 329 2.59 10.46 -5.50
N PHE A 330 1.74 9.53 -5.93
CA PHE A 330 0.29 9.69 -5.80
C PHE A 330 -0.40 8.34 -5.55
N GLY A 331 -1.48 8.38 -4.77
CA GLY A 331 -2.41 7.27 -4.60
C GLY A 331 -3.62 7.41 -5.52
N CYS A 332 -4.11 6.30 -6.05
CA CYS A 332 -5.34 6.25 -6.84
C CYS A 332 -6.00 4.88 -6.74
N ASP A 333 -7.27 4.79 -7.12
CA ASP A 333 -7.93 3.50 -7.35
C ASP A 333 -7.50 2.91 -8.69
N HIS A 334 -6.42 2.14 -8.66
CA HIS A 334 -5.85 1.55 -9.86
C HIS A 334 -6.76 0.49 -10.49
N SER A 335 -7.55 -0.23 -9.68
CA SER A 335 -8.35 -1.38 -10.14
C SER A 335 -9.52 -0.98 -11.03
N HIS A 336 -10.16 0.16 -10.77
CA HIS A 336 -11.29 0.64 -11.56
C HIS A 336 -10.86 1.12 -12.97
N GLN A 337 -9.60 1.53 -13.13
CA GLN A 337 -9.08 2.12 -14.37
C GLN A 337 -8.14 1.20 -15.16
N ASN A 338 -7.58 0.14 -14.56
CA ASN A 338 -6.68 -0.78 -15.25
C ASN A 338 -7.42 -1.92 -15.97
N GLN A 339 -8.39 -1.57 -16.82
CA GLN A 339 -9.16 -2.53 -17.63
C GLN A 339 -8.36 -3.08 -18.83
N LEU A 340 -7.15 -2.55 -19.05
CA LEU A 340 -6.35 -2.72 -20.27
C LEU A 340 -4.91 -3.17 -19.95
N LYS A 341 -4.76 -4.27 -19.22
CA LYS A 341 -3.45 -4.91 -19.02
C LYS A 341 -2.76 -5.11 -20.38
N GLY A 342 -1.61 -4.45 -20.56
CA GLY A 342 -0.80 -4.49 -21.79
C GLY A 342 -0.74 -3.16 -22.57
N ILE A 343 -1.73 -2.27 -22.43
CA ILE A 343 -1.74 -0.96 -23.13
C ILE A 343 -1.20 0.16 -22.23
N GLY A 344 -1.34 0.02 -20.90
CA GLY A 344 -0.88 1.05 -19.96
C GLY A 344 -1.66 2.35 -20.06
N CYS A 345 -3.00 2.24 -20.11
CA CYS A 345 -3.93 3.37 -20.19
C CYS A 345 -4.87 3.36 -18.97
N LEU A 346 -5.13 4.54 -18.42
CA LEU A 346 -6.11 4.80 -17.36
C LEU A 346 -7.05 5.92 -17.86
N ASP A 347 -8.10 5.54 -18.59
CA ASP A 347 -9.08 6.46 -19.16
C ASP A 347 -10.50 5.94 -18.87
N MET A 348 -11.37 6.80 -18.36
CA MET A 348 -12.77 6.49 -18.05
C MET A 348 -13.63 6.22 -19.28
N ARG A 349 -13.14 6.62 -20.46
CA ARG A 349 -13.87 6.47 -21.71
C ARG A 349 -13.53 5.14 -22.41
N ALA A 350 -12.32 4.60 -22.16
CA ALA A 350 -11.64 3.59 -22.99
C ALA A 350 -12.15 2.16 -22.85
#